data_AF-B6B353-F1
#
_entry.id   AF-B6B353-F1
#
_cell.length_a   1.000
_cell.length_b   1.000
_cell.length_c   1.000
_cell.angle_alpha   90.00
_cell.angle_beta   90.00
_cell.angle_gamma   90.00
#
_symmetry.space_group_name_H-M   'P 1'
#
loop_
_entity.id
_entity.type
_entity.pdbx_description
1 polymer ?
#
loop_
_entity_poly.entity_id
_entity_poly.type
_entity_poly.pdbx_seq_one_letter_code
_entity_poly.pdbx_strand_id
1 'polypeptide(L)'
;MSIWSDMSTIVGSTLGGDITFKTVQAYRSEAAWFVFGPLTILGAIAFYYRERFAERLEDRLGYSATKITHPIISVLLLLGMLAAFLPPMNDLLNTITLGYLAVLVVFGPILLIMFERTPERTIVIYCYIIMASIIFIGVIQRFVFSVQVPWSTTIPPLLFMIMAWFGATFNIRLRTHLSFSEFRTKFGPKGQLFWLTFDNFLWLVFCIILVTTMSRTTVNTYDNFAIVLGTDDTMRWWFMVTMPVCFILLATRAVENVVEDFANYKSGDPLIKQAVIGGDV
;
A
#
# COMPACT_ATOMS: atom_id res chain seq x y z
N MET A 1 19.71 0.33 26.77
CA MET A 1 18.39 -0.08 27.28
C MET A 1 18.19 -1.56 26.93
N SER A 2 17.44 -2.31 27.73
CA SER A 2 17.14 -3.72 27.40
C SER A 2 16.25 -3.77 26.16
N ILE A 3 16.44 -4.77 25.28
CA ILE A 3 15.62 -5.00 24.08
C ILE A 3 14.12 -4.95 24.43
N TRP A 4 13.73 -5.57 25.56
CA TRP A 4 12.36 -5.59 26.04
C TRP A 4 11.78 -4.22 26.40
N SER A 5 12.62 -3.33 26.94
CA SER A 5 12.23 -1.95 27.28
C SER A 5 12.07 -1.10 26.03
N ASP A 6 12.92 -1.30 25.03
CA ASP A 6 12.80 -0.59 23.76
C ASP A 6 11.58 -1.10 22.97
N MET A 7 11.30 -2.41 22.99
CA MET A 7 10.10 -2.98 22.38
C MET A 7 8.81 -2.41 23.00
N SER A 8 8.73 -2.35 24.34
CA SER A 8 7.57 -1.77 25.01
C SER A 8 7.42 -0.28 24.73
N THR A 9 8.53 0.45 24.62
CA THR A 9 8.53 1.87 24.22
C THR A 9 8.02 2.03 22.80
N ILE A 10 8.48 1.22 21.85
CA ILE A 10 8.00 1.25 20.46
C ILE A 10 6.48 1.04 20.43
N VAL A 11 5.97 -0.03 21.06
CA VAL A 11 4.54 -0.36 20.98
C VAL A 11 3.70 0.67 21.74
N GLY A 12 4.07 0.96 22.99
CA GLY A 12 3.31 1.84 23.87
C GLY A 12 3.25 3.28 23.37
N SER A 13 4.39 3.87 23.04
CA SER A 13 4.46 5.26 22.57
C SER A 13 3.82 5.44 21.20
N THR A 14 3.94 4.45 20.31
CA THR A 14 3.33 4.53 18.96
C THR A 14 1.82 4.44 19.02
N LEU A 15 1.27 3.57 19.87
CA LEU A 15 -0.19 3.48 20.06
C LEU A 15 -0.75 4.69 20.82
N GLY A 16 0.03 5.26 21.73
CA GLY A 16 -0.33 6.48 22.47
C GLY A 16 -0.17 7.78 21.67
N GLY A 17 0.52 7.76 20.53
CA GLY A 17 0.82 8.95 19.73
C GLY A 17 1.96 9.83 20.30
N ASP A 18 2.52 9.47 21.45
CA ASP A 18 3.61 10.19 22.13
C ASP A 18 4.99 9.81 21.56
N ILE A 19 5.23 10.17 20.30
CA ILE A 19 6.53 9.97 19.66
C ILE A 19 7.53 10.99 20.23
N THR A 20 8.38 10.52 21.14
CA THR A 20 9.47 11.28 21.74
C THR A 20 10.83 10.84 21.20
N PHE A 21 11.89 11.61 21.48
CA PHE A 21 13.27 11.23 21.16
C PHE A 21 13.63 9.79 21.60
N LYS A 22 13.16 9.36 22.79
CA LYS A 22 13.35 7.98 23.28
C LYS A 22 12.68 6.95 22.38
N THR A 23 11.49 7.27 21.86
CA THR A 23 10.76 6.41 20.92
C THR A 23 11.53 6.28 19.62
N VAL A 24 12.02 7.38 19.06
CA VAL A 24 12.87 7.36 17.85
C VAL A 24 14.15 6.54 18.08
N GLN A 25 14.77 6.69 19.24
CA GLN A 25 15.96 5.90 19.60
C GLN A 25 15.64 4.40 19.72
N ALA A 26 14.49 4.04 20.32
CA ALA A 26 14.03 2.66 20.39
C ALA A 26 13.76 2.08 18.99
N TYR A 27 13.16 2.86 18.08
CA TYR A 27 12.99 2.46 16.68
C TYR A 27 14.32 2.16 15.99
N ARG A 28 15.41 2.86 16.33
CA ARG A 28 16.75 2.61 15.76
C ARG A 28 17.46 1.40 16.37
N SER A 29 17.00 0.88 17.50
CA SER A 29 17.63 -0.27 18.16
C SER A 29 17.20 -1.61 17.54
N GLU A 30 17.85 -2.69 17.95
CA GLU A 30 17.53 -4.05 17.50
C GLU A 30 16.11 -4.47 17.89
N ALA A 31 15.51 -3.81 18.89
CA ALA A 31 14.13 -4.05 19.31
C ALA A 31 13.12 -3.89 18.17
N ALA A 32 13.39 -3.01 17.19
CA ALA A 32 12.50 -2.82 16.06
C ALA A 32 12.30 -4.10 15.24
N TRP A 33 13.34 -4.93 15.06
CA TRP A 33 13.20 -6.21 14.35
C TRP A 33 12.26 -7.17 15.05
N PHE A 34 12.30 -7.19 16.40
CA PHE A 34 11.44 -8.03 17.22
C PHE A 34 9.99 -7.53 17.32
N VAL A 35 9.74 -6.25 17.00
CA VAL A 35 8.37 -5.71 16.89
C VAL A 35 7.84 -5.89 15.46
N PHE A 36 8.58 -5.41 14.47
CA PHE A 36 8.11 -5.33 13.08
C PHE A 36 8.16 -6.66 12.34
N GLY A 37 9.07 -7.58 12.70
CA GLY A 37 9.08 -8.94 12.15
C GLY A 37 7.77 -9.69 12.43
N PRO A 38 7.40 -9.88 13.71
CA PRO A 38 6.10 -10.46 14.08
C PRO A 38 4.91 -9.65 13.56
N LEU A 39 4.98 -8.31 13.58
CA LEU A 39 3.92 -7.47 13.02
C LEU A 39 3.70 -7.75 11.52
N THR A 40 4.77 -7.97 10.75
CA THR A 40 4.66 -8.28 9.32
C THR A 40 3.92 -9.59 9.11
N ILE A 41 4.23 -10.62 9.90
CA ILE A 41 3.58 -11.94 9.81
C ILE A 41 2.13 -11.86 10.29
N LEU A 42 1.87 -11.23 11.44
CA LEU A 42 0.51 -11.06 11.98
C LEU A 42 -0.36 -10.21 11.05
N GLY A 43 0.20 -9.13 10.50
CA GLY A 43 -0.45 -8.29 9.50
C GLY A 43 -0.76 -9.08 8.23
N ALA A 44 0.17 -9.92 7.76
CA ALA A 44 -0.07 -10.78 6.61
C ALA A 44 -1.25 -11.75 6.86
N ILE A 45 -1.31 -12.36 8.04
CA ILE A 45 -2.43 -13.22 8.44
C ILE A 45 -3.74 -12.42 8.51
N ALA A 46 -3.72 -11.20 9.05
CA ALA A 46 -4.91 -10.36 9.14
C ALA A 46 -5.44 -9.97 7.75
N PHE A 47 -4.56 -9.57 6.82
CA PHE A 47 -4.94 -9.26 5.45
C PHE A 47 -5.46 -10.48 4.69
N TYR A 48 -4.88 -11.67 4.92
CA TYR A 48 -5.38 -12.92 4.37
C TYR A 48 -6.84 -13.18 4.76
N TYR A 49 -7.18 -13.01 6.04
CA TYR A 49 -8.56 -13.18 6.51
C TYR A 49 -9.50 -12.07 6.00
N ARG A 50 -9.01 -10.84 5.90
CA ARG A 50 -9.76 -9.71 5.33
C ARG A 50 -10.15 -9.99 3.88
N GLU A 51 -9.24 -10.57 3.10
CA GLU A 51 -9.53 -10.92 1.71
C GLU A 51 -10.52 -12.07 1.59
N ARG A 52 -10.33 -13.15 2.35
CA ARG A 52 -11.31 -14.24 2.45
C ARG A 52 -12.70 -13.73 2.84
N PHE A 53 -12.77 -12.68 3.68
CA PHE A 53 -14.03 -12.04 4.02
C PHE A 53 -14.61 -11.24 2.84
N ALA A 54 -13.79 -10.46 2.13
CA ALA A 54 -14.22 -9.71 0.95
C ALA A 54 -14.74 -10.65 -0.16
N GLU A 55 -14.07 -11.77 -0.42
CA GLU A 55 -14.54 -12.79 -1.37
C GLU A 55 -15.91 -13.35 -0.98
N ARG A 56 -16.08 -13.77 0.29
CA ARG A 56 -17.39 -14.25 0.79
C ARG A 56 -18.48 -13.18 0.73
N LEU A 57 -18.11 -11.91 0.88
CA LEU A 57 -19.05 -10.80 0.80
C LEU A 57 -19.53 -10.61 -0.65
N GLU A 58 -18.63 -10.62 -1.62
CA GLU A 58 -18.98 -10.54 -3.04
C GLU A 58 -19.80 -11.76 -3.49
N ASP A 59 -19.45 -12.97 -3.04
CA ASP A 59 -20.23 -14.19 -3.30
C ASP A 59 -21.66 -14.09 -2.77
N ARG A 60 -21.84 -13.48 -1.58
CA ARG A 60 -23.18 -13.26 -0.99
C ARG A 60 -23.97 -12.17 -1.69
N LEU A 61 -23.30 -11.12 -2.17
CA LEU A 61 -23.92 -10.00 -2.87
C LEU A 61 -24.29 -10.37 -4.32
N GLY A 62 -23.59 -11.34 -4.92
CA GLY A 62 -23.81 -11.75 -6.32
C GLY A 62 -23.30 -10.73 -7.35
N TYR A 63 -22.58 -9.71 -6.91
CA TYR A 63 -21.90 -8.72 -7.76
C TYR A 63 -20.62 -8.25 -7.05
N SER A 64 -19.62 -7.80 -7.83
CA SER A 64 -18.37 -7.28 -7.25
C SER A 64 -18.60 -5.96 -6.50
N ALA A 65 -17.98 -5.82 -5.33
CA ALA A 65 -18.02 -4.61 -4.50
C ALA A 65 -17.54 -3.38 -5.29
N THR A 66 -16.65 -3.57 -6.26
CA THR A 66 -16.13 -2.53 -7.17
C THR A 66 -17.22 -1.74 -7.88
N LYS A 67 -18.39 -2.35 -8.15
CA LYS A 67 -19.54 -1.68 -8.76
C LYS A 67 -20.06 -0.50 -7.93
N ILE A 68 -19.95 -0.58 -6.61
CA ILE A 68 -20.41 0.46 -5.68
C ILE A 68 -19.23 1.32 -5.22
N THR A 69 -18.10 0.70 -4.89
CA THR A 69 -16.94 1.41 -4.34
C THR A 69 -16.31 2.35 -5.37
N HIS A 70 -16.15 1.93 -6.64
CA HIS A 70 -15.47 2.77 -7.64
C HIS A 70 -16.20 4.08 -7.93
N PRO A 71 -17.52 4.12 -8.19
CA PRO A 71 -18.22 5.39 -8.37
C PRO A 71 -18.04 6.33 -7.16
N ILE A 72 -18.15 5.81 -5.94
CA ILE A 72 -18.00 6.63 -4.72
C ILE A 72 -16.57 7.16 -4.58
N ILE A 73 -15.57 6.29 -4.75
CA ILE A 73 -14.15 6.68 -4.70
C ILE A 73 -13.87 7.75 -5.77
N SER A 74 -14.34 7.55 -7.00
CA SER A 74 -14.13 8.50 -8.09
C SER A 74 -14.74 9.88 -7.80
N VAL A 75 -15.94 9.93 -7.21
CA VAL A 75 -16.59 11.18 -6.81
C VAL A 75 -15.81 11.85 -5.68
N LEU A 76 -15.42 11.10 -4.64
CA LEU A 76 -14.64 11.65 -3.52
C LEU A 76 -13.30 12.24 -3.99
N LEU A 77 -12.57 11.50 -4.83
CA LEU A 77 -11.29 11.97 -5.37
C LEU A 77 -11.46 13.14 -6.34
N LEU A 78 -12.52 13.15 -7.15
CA LEU A 78 -12.85 14.29 -8.01
C LEU A 78 -13.14 15.55 -7.18
N LEU A 79 -13.96 15.43 -6.13
CA LEU A 79 -14.23 16.53 -5.20
C LEU A 79 -12.95 17.01 -4.53
N GLY A 80 -12.07 16.09 -4.13
CA GLY A 80 -10.75 16.40 -3.61
C GLY A 80 -9.87 17.18 -4.60
N MET A 81 -9.85 16.75 -5.87
CA MET A 81 -9.10 17.43 -6.93
C MET A 81 -9.67 18.82 -7.25
N LEU A 82 -10.98 18.97 -7.28
CA LEU A 82 -11.63 20.26 -7.47
C LEU A 82 -11.30 21.20 -6.30
N ALA A 83 -11.39 20.73 -5.07
CA ALA A 83 -11.00 21.51 -3.89
C ALA A 83 -9.52 21.91 -3.92
N ALA A 84 -8.64 21.00 -4.37
CA ALA A 84 -7.20 21.25 -4.41
C ALA A 84 -6.79 22.33 -5.43
N PHE A 85 -7.49 22.45 -6.57
CA PHE A 85 -7.14 23.38 -7.64
C PHE A 85 -8.04 24.63 -7.72
N LEU A 86 -9.23 24.61 -7.12
CA LEU A 86 -10.20 25.71 -7.17
C LEU A 86 -10.55 26.18 -5.74
N PRO A 87 -9.97 27.30 -5.26
CA PRO A 87 -10.24 27.81 -3.92
C PRO A 87 -11.73 28.00 -3.59
N PRO A 88 -12.60 28.54 -4.49
CA PRO A 88 -14.02 28.67 -4.20
C PRO A 88 -14.74 27.33 -3.98
N MET A 89 -14.28 26.26 -4.64
CA MET A 89 -14.82 24.92 -4.42
C MET A 89 -14.35 24.34 -3.09
N ASN A 90 -13.12 24.63 -2.68
CA ASN A 90 -12.63 24.22 -1.37
C ASN A 90 -13.49 24.82 -0.24
N ASP A 91 -13.79 26.12 -0.30
CA ASP A 91 -14.59 26.80 0.74
C ASP A 91 -16.02 26.26 0.79
N LEU A 92 -16.64 26.07 -0.38
CA LEU A 92 -17.99 25.50 -0.49
C LEU A 92 -18.04 24.08 0.08
N LEU A 93 -17.09 23.22 -0.32
CA LEU A 93 -17.07 21.82 0.11
C LEU A 93 -16.72 21.67 1.59
N ASN A 94 -15.82 22.50 2.12
CA ASN A 94 -15.56 22.53 3.56
C ASN A 94 -16.79 22.98 4.35
N THR A 95 -17.56 23.93 3.84
CA THR A 95 -18.81 24.36 4.49
C THR A 95 -19.84 23.24 4.51
N ILE A 96 -20.04 22.55 3.37
CA ILE A 96 -21.00 21.42 3.27
C ILE A 96 -20.56 20.25 4.15
N THR A 97 -19.26 19.97 4.22
CA THR A 97 -18.71 18.85 5.00
C THR A 97 -18.40 19.21 6.45
N LEU A 98 -18.75 20.42 6.90
CA LEU A 98 -18.47 20.91 8.26
C LEU A 98 -16.98 20.82 8.64
N GLY A 99 -16.09 21.03 7.66
CA GLY A 99 -14.64 20.95 7.83
C GLY A 99 -14.03 19.55 7.73
N TYR A 100 -14.83 18.50 7.49
CA TYR A 100 -14.34 17.12 7.38
C TYR A 100 -13.94 16.70 5.95
N LEU A 101 -13.84 17.63 5.00
CA LEU A 101 -13.53 17.33 3.60
C LEU A 101 -12.26 16.50 3.44
N ALA A 102 -11.15 16.94 4.05
CA ALA A 102 -9.87 16.24 3.95
C ALA A 102 -9.95 14.80 4.51
N VAL A 103 -10.70 14.61 5.60
CA VAL A 103 -10.93 13.30 6.20
C VAL A 103 -11.74 12.41 5.24
N LEU A 104 -12.81 12.92 4.65
CA LEU A 104 -13.65 12.16 3.72
C LEU A 104 -12.92 11.78 2.43
N VAL A 105 -12.13 12.70 1.86
CA VAL A 105 -11.39 12.47 0.62
C VAL A 105 -10.25 11.47 0.80
N VAL A 106 -9.64 11.41 1.99
CA VAL A 106 -8.53 10.47 2.28
C VAL A 106 -9.04 9.15 2.86
N PHE A 107 -9.79 9.18 3.97
CA PHE A 107 -10.22 7.98 4.66
C PHE A 107 -11.41 7.29 4.00
N GLY A 108 -12.28 8.02 3.31
CA GLY A 108 -13.40 7.45 2.56
C GLY A 108 -12.92 6.40 1.55
N PRO A 109 -12.02 6.74 0.61
CA PRO A 109 -11.46 5.78 -0.32
C PRO A 109 -10.72 4.62 0.36
N ILE A 110 -9.92 4.89 1.40
CA ILE A 110 -9.19 3.84 2.13
C ILE A 110 -10.16 2.80 2.69
N LEU A 111 -11.24 3.23 3.35
CA LEU A 111 -12.24 2.34 3.91
C LEU A 111 -12.98 1.54 2.83
N LEU A 112 -13.32 2.16 1.70
CA LEU A 112 -13.98 1.46 0.59
C LEU A 112 -13.09 0.40 -0.04
N ILE A 113 -11.81 0.70 -0.23
CA ILE A 113 -10.79 -0.24 -0.73
C ILE A 113 -10.62 -1.45 0.22
N MET A 114 -10.95 -1.31 1.51
CA MET A 114 -10.92 -2.44 2.45
C MET A 114 -11.96 -3.53 2.15
N PHE A 115 -13.06 -3.18 1.47
CA PHE A 115 -14.13 -4.12 1.12
C PHE A 115 -13.94 -4.80 -0.24
N GLU A 116 -12.98 -4.32 -1.04
CA GLU A 116 -12.74 -4.87 -2.37
C GLU A 116 -11.84 -6.11 -2.33
N ARG A 117 -12.07 -7.05 -3.25
CA ARG A 117 -11.25 -8.26 -3.42
C ARG A 117 -9.80 -7.97 -3.82
N THR A 118 -9.59 -6.96 -4.67
CA THR A 118 -8.26 -6.60 -5.23
C THR A 118 -7.90 -5.14 -4.88
N PRO A 119 -7.57 -4.82 -3.62
CA PRO A 119 -7.28 -3.45 -3.21
C PRO A 119 -6.08 -2.83 -3.93
N GLU A 120 -5.09 -3.64 -4.30
CA GLU A 120 -3.86 -3.17 -4.96
C GLU A 120 -4.16 -2.54 -6.32
N ARG A 121 -5.00 -3.20 -7.12
CA ARG A 121 -5.38 -2.73 -8.46
C ARG A 121 -6.05 -1.36 -8.37
N THR A 122 -6.96 -1.20 -7.42
CA THR A 122 -7.70 0.04 -7.21
C THR A 122 -6.77 1.18 -6.81
N ILE A 123 -5.85 0.94 -5.86
CA ILE A 123 -4.85 1.92 -5.43
C ILE A 123 -3.98 2.36 -6.62
N VAL A 124 -3.46 1.40 -7.40
CA VAL A 124 -2.61 1.69 -8.56
C VAL A 124 -3.33 2.58 -9.59
N ILE A 125 -4.57 2.23 -9.94
CA ILE A 125 -5.35 2.96 -10.96
C ILE A 125 -5.66 4.39 -10.48
N TYR A 126 -6.14 4.57 -9.24
CA TYR A 126 -6.47 5.90 -8.75
C TYR A 126 -5.23 6.76 -8.52
N CYS A 127 -4.13 6.21 -7.99
CA CYS A 127 -2.86 6.93 -7.90
C CYS A 127 -2.39 7.40 -9.28
N TYR A 128 -2.51 6.55 -10.31
CA TYR A 128 -2.17 6.90 -11.69
C TYR A 128 -3.03 8.05 -12.24
N ILE A 129 -4.37 7.95 -12.09
CA ILE A 129 -5.31 8.97 -12.58
C ILE A 129 -5.08 10.32 -11.87
N ILE A 130 -4.92 10.31 -10.53
CA ILE A 130 -4.66 11.54 -9.76
C ILE A 130 -3.33 12.15 -10.19
N MET A 131 -2.27 11.35 -10.25
CA MET A 131 -0.94 11.80 -10.67
C MET A 131 -0.97 12.42 -12.07
N ALA A 132 -1.59 11.74 -13.04
CA ALA A 132 -1.75 12.23 -14.40
C ALA A 132 -2.55 13.55 -14.43
N SER A 133 -3.62 13.64 -13.64
CA SER A 133 -4.46 14.84 -13.55
C SER A 133 -3.68 16.03 -12.96
N ILE A 134 -2.90 15.82 -11.88
CA ILE A 134 -2.06 16.87 -11.28
C ILE A 134 -1.06 17.39 -12.31
N ILE A 135 -0.36 16.49 -13.01
CA ILE A 135 0.64 16.86 -14.01
C ILE A 135 -0.02 17.61 -15.17
N PHE A 136 -1.16 17.11 -15.67
CA PHE A 136 -1.89 17.73 -16.77
C PHE A 136 -2.37 19.15 -16.42
N ILE A 137 -2.99 19.34 -15.26
CA ILE A 137 -3.42 20.66 -14.80
C ILE A 137 -2.21 21.56 -14.56
N GLY A 138 -1.12 21.03 -14.00
CA GLY A 138 0.13 21.77 -13.79
C GLY A 138 0.74 22.31 -15.10
N VAL A 139 0.65 21.55 -16.19
CA VAL A 139 1.05 22.00 -17.55
C VAL A 139 0.17 23.17 -18.00
N ILE A 140 -1.16 23.08 -17.85
CA ILE A 140 -2.07 24.18 -18.22
C ILE A 140 -1.77 25.44 -17.40
N GLN A 141 -1.65 25.32 -16.07
CA GLN A 141 -1.33 26.45 -15.19
C GLN A 141 -0.03 27.14 -15.62
N ARG A 142 1.02 26.35 -15.90
CA ARG A 142 2.34 26.88 -16.26
C ARG A 142 2.36 27.57 -17.62
N PHE A 143 1.77 26.96 -18.64
CA PHE A 143 1.91 27.45 -20.02
C PHE A 143 0.79 28.42 -20.46
N VAL A 144 -0.40 28.32 -19.86
CA VAL A 144 -1.54 29.19 -20.21
C VAL A 144 -1.65 30.36 -19.24
N PHE A 145 -1.53 30.10 -17.94
CA PHE A 145 -1.78 31.10 -16.91
C PHE A 145 -0.50 31.70 -16.30
N SER A 146 0.69 31.19 -16.68
CA SER A 146 1.99 31.60 -16.12
C SER A 146 2.05 31.53 -14.59
N VAL A 147 1.26 30.65 -13.98
CA VAL A 147 1.24 30.37 -12.54
C VAL A 147 1.51 28.89 -12.31
N GLN A 148 2.05 28.53 -11.15
CA GLN A 148 2.25 27.13 -10.81
C GLN A 148 2.02 26.90 -9.34
N VAL A 149 1.23 25.87 -9.03
CA VAL A 149 1.02 25.43 -7.66
C VAL A 149 2.27 24.66 -7.19
N PRO A 150 2.94 25.06 -6.09
CA PRO A 150 4.24 24.52 -5.71
C PRO A 150 4.27 22.99 -5.48
N TRP A 151 3.24 22.44 -4.82
CA TRP A 151 3.15 21.00 -4.55
C TRP A 151 2.86 20.13 -5.77
N SER A 152 2.48 20.72 -6.91
CA SER A 152 2.17 19.97 -8.15
C SER A 152 3.37 19.20 -8.71
N THR A 153 4.59 19.49 -8.25
CA THR A 153 5.83 18.80 -8.66
C THR A 153 6.32 17.76 -7.65
N THR A 154 5.83 17.80 -6.41
CA THR A 154 6.35 17.01 -5.29
C THR A 154 5.40 15.90 -4.87
N ILE A 155 4.09 16.11 -4.99
CA ILE A 155 3.07 15.10 -4.75
C ILE A 155 3.08 13.98 -5.82
N PRO A 156 3.23 14.25 -7.14
CA PRO A 156 3.25 13.20 -8.15
C PRO A 156 4.34 12.13 -7.93
N PRO A 157 5.61 12.47 -7.61
CA PRO A 157 6.60 11.45 -7.24
C PRO A 157 6.22 10.60 -6.01
N LEU A 158 5.54 11.18 -5.01
CA LEU A 158 5.06 10.44 -3.85
C LEU A 158 3.91 9.47 -4.23
N LEU A 159 2.98 9.91 -5.09
CA LEU A 159 1.94 9.04 -5.64
C LEU A 159 2.51 7.95 -6.54
N PHE A 160 3.55 8.27 -7.33
CA PHE A 160 4.27 7.30 -8.14
C PHE A 160 4.92 6.23 -7.26
N MET A 161 5.55 6.62 -6.15
CA MET A 161 6.10 5.66 -5.17
C MET A 161 5.01 4.70 -4.69
N ILE A 162 3.86 5.21 -4.25
CA ILE A 162 2.73 4.38 -3.80
C ILE A 162 2.29 3.44 -4.92
N MET A 163 2.03 3.97 -6.12
CA MET A 163 1.61 3.21 -7.29
C MET A 163 2.61 2.09 -7.64
N ALA A 164 3.91 2.38 -7.64
CA ALA A 164 4.94 1.41 -8.02
C ALA A 164 5.01 0.23 -7.05
N TRP A 165 4.94 0.48 -5.75
CA TRP A 165 5.05 -0.58 -4.73
C TRP A 165 3.76 -1.39 -4.57
N PHE A 166 2.59 -0.76 -4.64
CA PHE A 166 1.32 -1.50 -4.70
C PHE A 166 1.20 -2.29 -6.00
N GLY A 167 1.71 -1.77 -7.12
CA GLY A 167 1.83 -2.50 -8.38
C GLY A 167 2.76 -3.71 -8.28
N ALA A 168 3.89 -3.59 -7.57
CA ALA A 168 4.78 -4.71 -7.29
C ALA A 168 4.07 -5.80 -6.47
N THR A 169 3.28 -5.41 -5.47
CA THR A 169 2.47 -6.33 -4.67
C THR A 169 1.46 -7.08 -5.53
N PHE A 170 0.78 -6.37 -6.44
CA PHE A 170 -0.15 -6.97 -7.41
C PHE A 170 0.54 -7.97 -8.35
N ASN A 171 1.76 -7.65 -8.83
CA ASN A 171 2.53 -8.56 -9.69
C ASN A 171 3.00 -9.82 -8.98
N ILE A 172 3.20 -9.79 -7.67
CA ILE A 172 3.53 -10.98 -6.87
C ILE A 172 2.32 -11.90 -6.76
N ARG A 173 1.12 -11.34 -6.56
CA ARG A 173 -0.14 -12.11 -6.60
C ARG A 173 -0.34 -12.79 -7.95
N LEU A 174 -0.15 -12.05 -9.05
CA LEU A 174 -0.31 -12.60 -10.41
C LEU A 174 0.87 -13.46 -10.89
N ARG A 175 1.96 -13.52 -10.12
CA ARG A 175 3.21 -14.21 -10.48
C ARG A 175 3.79 -13.76 -11.83
N THR A 176 3.59 -12.49 -12.16
CA THR A 176 4.12 -11.84 -13.37
C THR A 176 5.49 -11.20 -13.14
N HIS A 177 6.09 -11.40 -11.96
CA HIS A 177 7.47 -11.01 -11.72
C HIS A 177 8.39 -11.76 -12.68
N LEU A 178 9.42 -11.07 -13.16
CA LEU A 178 10.37 -11.64 -14.10
C LEU A 178 11.04 -12.87 -13.46
N SER A 179 10.78 -14.04 -14.04
CA SER A 179 11.28 -15.32 -13.55
C SER A 179 11.80 -16.16 -14.71
N PHE A 180 12.78 -17.01 -14.43
CA PHE A 180 13.33 -17.95 -15.42
C PHE A 180 12.44 -19.19 -15.54
N SER A 181 11.21 -19.01 -16.04
CA SER A 181 10.21 -20.07 -16.20
C SER A 181 10.70 -21.26 -17.04
N GLU A 182 11.50 -21.00 -18.08
CA GLU A 182 12.03 -21.98 -19.02
C GLU A 182 13.03 -22.94 -18.36
N PHE A 183 13.74 -22.46 -17.34
CA PHE A 183 14.64 -23.30 -16.56
C PHE A 183 13.87 -24.07 -15.49
N ARG A 184 12.91 -23.42 -14.83
CA ARG A 184 12.12 -23.99 -13.73
C ARG A 184 11.20 -25.12 -14.18
N THR A 185 10.62 -25.00 -15.36
CA THR A 185 9.75 -26.04 -15.97
C THR A 185 10.47 -27.35 -16.26
N LYS A 186 11.81 -27.35 -16.38
CA LYS A 186 12.62 -28.56 -16.60
C LYS A 186 12.83 -29.40 -15.33
N PHE A 187 12.60 -28.84 -14.15
CA PHE A 187 12.72 -29.60 -12.90
C PHE A 187 11.50 -30.49 -12.66
N GLY A 188 11.70 -31.61 -11.96
CA GLY A 188 10.60 -32.42 -11.45
C GLY A 188 9.75 -31.66 -10.41
N PRO A 189 8.54 -32.15 -10.07
CA PRO A 189 7.59 -31.44 -9.21
C PRO A 189 8.15 -30.97 -7.86
N LYS A 190 8.98 -31.79 -7.22
CA LYS A 190 9.66 -31.42 -5.95
C LYS A 190 10.64 -30.26 -6.11
N GLY A 191 11.37 -30.21 -7.22
CA GLY A 191 12.31 -29.14 -7.52
C GLY A 191 11.58 -27.83 -7.84
N GLN A 192 10.47 -27.91 -8.58
CA GLN A 192 9.61 -26.75 -8.83
C GLN A 192 9.07 -26.14 -7.53
N LEU A 193 8.51 -26.98 -6.64
CA LEU A 193 8.00 -26.55 -5.35
C LEU A 193 9.10 -25.90 -4.48
N PHE A 194 10.30 -26.50 -4.44
CA PHE A 194 11.41 -25.95 -3.67
C PHE A 194 11.77 -24.53 -4.13
N TRP A 195 11.96 -24.31 -5.44
CA TRP A 195 12.34 -23.00 -5.97
C TRP A 195 11.23 -21.96 -5.82
N LEU A 196 9.97 -22.34 -6.02
CA LEU A 196 8.83 -21.44 -5.78
C LEU A 196 8.70 -21.04 -4.31
N THR A 197 8.88 -22.00 -3.40
CA THR A 197 8.86 -21.73 -1.95
C THR A 197 10.04 -20.86 -1.54
N PHE A 198 11.22 -21.10 -2.12
CA PHE A 198 12.42 -20.32 -1.86
C PHE A 198 12.26 -18.85 -2.29
N ASP A 199 11.69 -18.58 -3.47
CA ASP A 199 11.39 -17.23 -3.93
C ASP A 199 10.45 -16.49 -2.96
N ASN A 200 9.36 -17.15 -2.56
CA ASN A 200 8.42 -16.55 -1.61
C ASN A 200 9.04 -16.34 -0.21
N PHE A 201 9.91 -17.24 0.23
CA PHE A 201 10.67 -17.05 1.46
C PHE A 201 11.60 -15.83 1.40
N LEU A 202 12.30 -15.65 0.28
CA LEU A 202 13.11 -14.44 0.05
C LEU A 202 12.26 -13.17 0.04
N TRP A 203 11.09 -13.21 -0.58
CA TRP A 203 10.12 -12.09 -0.53
C TRP A 203 9.69 -11.78 0.90
N LEU A 204 9.42 -12.79 1.73
CA LEU A 204 9.05 -12.59 3.14
C LEU A 204 10.18 -11.95 3.95
N VAL A 205 11.41 -12.42 3.79
CA VAL A 205 12.58 -11.80 4.44
C VAL A 205 12.74 -10.35 4.00
N PHE A 206 12.58 -10.08 2.70
CA PHE A 206 12.65 -8.73 2.15
C PHE A 206 11.54 -7.82 2.71
N CYS A 207 10.31 -8.32 2.86
CA CYS A 207 9.23 -7.60 3.51
C CYS A 207 9.58 -7.20 4.94
N ILE A 208 10.12 -8.12 5.75
CA ILE A 208 10.48 -7.82 7.15
C ILE A 208 11.52 -6.69 7.21
N ILE A 209 12.53 -6.74 6.34
CA ILE A 209 13.56 -5.69 6.24
C ILE A 209 12.92 -4.34 5.89
N LEU A 210 12.04 -4.31 4.90
CA LEU A 210 11.42 -3.06 4.45
C LEU A 210 10.37 -2.53 5.40
N VAL A 211 9.54 -3.36 6.02
CA VAL A 211 8.60 -2.92 7.06
C VAL A 211 9.37 -2.27 8.20
N THR A 212 10.45 -2.89 8.67
CA THR A 212 11.27 -2.34 9.76
C THR A 212 11.93 -1.02 9.35
N THR A 213 12.58 -0.99 8.18
CA THR A 213 13.36 0.17 7.72
C THR A 213 12.46 1.35 7.35
N MET A 214 11.35 1.09 6.67
CA MET A 214 10.40 2.15 6.29
C MET A 214 9.60 2.66 7.49
N SER A 215 9.32 1.82 8.49
CA SER A 215 8.71 2.28 9.74
C SER A 215 9.64 3.21 10.51
N ARG A 216 10.95 2.89 10.59
CA ARG A 216 11.97 3.80 11.15
C ARG A 216 11.98 5.14 10.42
N THR A 217 11.99 5.13 9.08
CA THR A 217 11.97 6.35 8.28
C THR A 217 10.69 7.15 8.46
N THR A 218 9.53 6.49 8.55
CA THR A 218 8.23 7.14 8.77
C THR A 218 8.21 7.87 10.12
N VAL A 219 8.65 7.21 11.19
CA VAL A 219 8.72 7.82 12.52
C VAL A 219 9.75 8.95 12.58
N ASN A 220 10.91 8.80 11.93
CA ASN A 220 11.86 9.91 11.81
C ASN A 220 11.22 11.11 11.06
N THR A 221 10.45 10.86 10.00
CA THR A 221 9.77 11.92 9.22
C THR A 221 8.71 12.62 10.06
N TYR A 222 8.02 11.89 10.94
CA TYR A 222 7.07 12.44 11.91
C TYR A 222 7.77 13.31 12.95
N ASP A 223 8.81 12.79 13.62
CA ASP A 223 9.53 13.49 14.70
C ASP A 223 10.25 14.77 14.22
N ASN A 224 10.69 14.79 12.96
CA ASN A 224 11.29 15.98 12.34
C ASN A 224 10.26 16.98 11.79
N PHE A 225 8.95 16.74 11.97
CA PHE A 225 7.87 17.57 11.40
C PHE A 225 8.08 17.86 9.91
N ALA A 226 8.52 16.84 9.16
CA ALA A 226 8.91 17.05 7.77
C ALA A 226 7.66 17.25 6.90
N ILE A 227 7.50 18.46 6.38
CA ILE A 227 6.40 18.86 5.50
C ILE A 227 6.72 18.49 4.04
N VAL A 228 5.71 18.13 3.27
CA VAL A 228 5.86 17.95 1.82
C VAL A 228 6.15 19.30 1.18
N LEU A 229 7.26 19.36 0.44
CA LEU A 229 7.71 20.58 -0.22
C LEU A 229 6.59 21.18 -1.09
N GLY A 230 6.30 22.46 -0.89
CA GLY A 230 5.27 23.19 -1.62
C GLY A 230 3.85 23.07 -1.04
N THR A 231 3.68 22.44 0.11
CA THR A 231 2.43 22.43 0.90
C THR A 231 2.61 23.22 2.20
N ASP A 232 1.51 23.70 2.78
CA ASP A 232 1.55 24.49 4.00
C ASP A 232 1.64 23.61 5.25
N ASP A 233 0.79 22.58 5.37
CA ASP A 233 0.66 21.76 6.58
C ASP A 233 0.67 20.23 6.32
N THR A 234 0.94 19.80 5.08
CA THR A 234 0.87 18.37 4.76
C THR A 234 2.14 17.65 5.19
N MET A 235 2.03 16.89 6.28
CA MET A 235 3.14 16.10 6.78
C MET A 235 3.51 14.96 5.83
N ARG A 236 4.81 14.79 5.56
CA ARG A 236 5.32 13.78 4.62
C ARG A 236 5.11 12.34 5.09
N TRP A 237 4.97 12.12 6.39
CA TRP A 237 4.76 10.77 6.94
C TRP A 237 3.45 10.12 6.46
N TRP A 238 2.42 10.92 6.10
CA TRP A 238 1.17 10.42 5.49
C TRP A 238 1.40 9.60 4.23
N PHE A 239 2.41 9.96 3.43
CA PHE A 239 2.78 9.20 2.24
C PHE A 239 3.74 8.07 2.58
N MET A 240 4.66 8.27 3.52
CA MET A 240 5.67 7.28 3.88
C MET A 240 5.09 6.06 4.61
N VAL A 241 4.02 6.24 5.40
CA VAL A 241 3.37 5.14 6.13
C VAL A 241 2.70 4.12 5.20
N THR A 242 2.39 4.50 3.96
CA THR A 242 1.84 3.58 2.96
C THR A 242 2.83 2.48 2.58
N MET A 243 4.14 2.74 2.72
CA MET A 243 5.21 1.79 2.41
C MET A 243 5.21 0.55 3.32
N PRO A 244 5.31 0.66 4.65
CA PRO A 244 5.25 -0.53 5.52
C PRO A 244 3.91 -1.27 5.35
N VAL A 245 2.79 -0.55 5.17
CA VAL A 245 1.48 -1.19 4.90
C VAL A 245 1.52 -2.01 3.60
N CYS A 246 2.11 -1.45 2.54
CA CYS A 246 2.27 -2.15 1.26
C CYS A 246 3.10 -3.44 1.41
N PHE A 247 4.19 -3.43 2.18
CA PHE A 247 5.01 -4.64 2.37
C PHE A 247 4.38 -5.69 3.29
N ILE A 248 3.50 -5.28 4.21
CA ILE A 248 2.65 -6.22 4.95
C ILE A 248 1.66 -6.89 4.00
N LEU A 249 1.06 -6.13 3.08
CA LEU A 249 0.18 -6.70 2.06
C LEU A 249 0.97 -7.61 1.10
N LEU A 250 2.17 -7.24 0.70
CA LEU A 250 3.07 -8.07 -0.11
C LEU A 250 3.44 -9.38 0.59
N ALA A 251 3.72 -9.32 1.90
CA ALA A 251 3.96 -10.52 2.69
C ALA A 251 2.74 -11.46 2.69
N THR A 252 1.52 -10.89 2.71
CA THR A 252 0.27 -11.66 2.53
C THR A 252 0.28 -12.43 1.21
N ARG A 253 0.60 -11.76 0.10
CA ARG A 253 0.66 -12.38 -1.24
C ARG A 253 1.71 -13.47 -1.33
N ALA A 254 2.86 -13.29 -0.70
CA ALA A 254 3.90 -14.31 -0.64
C ALA A 254 3.42 -15.55 0.15
N VAL A 255 2.72 -15.37 1.27
CA VAL A 255 2.13 -16.48 2.04
C VAL A 255 1.04 -17.19 1.24
N GLU A 256 0.15 -16.45 0.58
CA GLU A 256 -0.89 -17.01 -0.29
C GLU A 256 -0.30 -17.89 -1.38
N ASN A 257 0.71 -17.38 -2.08
CA ASN A 257 1.39 -18.12 -3.12
C ASN A 257 1.98 -19.44 -2.60
N VAL A 258 2.59 -19.43 -1.41
CA VAL A 258 3.12 -20.64 -0.78
C VAL A 258 2.00 -21.63 -0.47
N VAL A 259 0.90 -21.18 0.13
CA VAL A 259 -0.25 -22.04 0.47
C VAL A 259 -0.86 -22.67 -0.78
N GLU A 260 -1.02 -21.91 -1.86
CA GLU A 260 -1.49 -22.40 -3.15
C GLU A 260 -0.53 -23.41 -3.78
N ASP A 261 0.77 -23.16 -3.72
CA ASP A 261 1.79 -24.06 -4.29
C ASP A 261 1.80 -25.42 -3.56
N PHE A 262 1.65 -25.41 -2.24
CA PHE A 262 1.52 -26.65 -1.46
C PHE A 262 0.20 -27.38 -1.75
N ALA A 263 -0.91 -26.65 -1.95
CA ALA A 263 -2.18 -27.25 -2.33
C ALA A 263 -2.10 -27.92 -3.70
N ASN A 264 -1.56 -27.21 -4.71
CA ASN A 264 -1.36 -27.72 -6.08
C ASN A 264 -0.41 -28.92 -6.10
N TYR A 265 0.67 -28.90 -5.31
CA TYR A 265 1.57 -30.05 -5.18
C TYR A 265 0.86 -31.29 -4.64
N LYS A 266 -0.08 -31.12 -3.69
CA LYS A 266 -0.84 -32.22 -3.08
C LYS A 266 -1.93 -32.76 -4.02
N SER A 267 -2.59 -31.90 -4.79
CA SER A 267 -3.60 -32.29 -5.78
C SER A 267 -3.00 -32.87 -7.06
N GLY A 268 -1.71 -32.63 -7.31
CA GLY A 268 -1.03 -33.01 -8.56
C GLY A 268 -1.28 -32.03 -9.70
N ASP A 269 -1.80 -30.84 -9.38
CA ASP A 269 -2.03 -29.76 -10.35
C ASP A 269 -0.71 -29.12 -10.79
N PRO A 270 -0.68 -28.48 -11.98
CA PRO A 270 0.51 -27.81 -12.47
C PRO A 270 0.90 -26.64 -11.54
N LEU A 271 2.14 -26.69 -11.03
CA LEU A 271 2.72 -25.68 -10.13
C LEU A 271 3.05 -24.37 -10.85
N ILE A 272 3.57 -24.46 -12.06
CA ILE A 272 3.94 -23.30 -12.87
C ILE A 272 2.85 -23.09 -13.92
N LYS A 273 1.98 -22.11 -13.69
CA LYS A 273 1.04 -21.62 -14.69
C LYS A 273 1.69 -20.41 -15.35
N GLN A 274 1.73 -20.38 -16.69
CA GLN A 274 2.25 -19.21 -17.40
C GLN A 274 1.25 -18.06 -17.20
N ALA A 275 1.66 -17.05 -16.44
CA ALA A 275 0.85 -15.86 -16.23
C ALA A 275 0.80 -15.06 -17.54
N VAL A 276 -0.35 -15.07 -18.22
CA VAL A 276 -0.61 -14.20 -19.36
C VAL A 276 -1.10 -12.86 -18.81
N ILE A 277 -0.40 -11.78 -19.14
CA ILE A 277 -0.84 -10.42 -18.81
C ILE A 277 -2.16 -10.17 -19.55
N GLY A 278 -3.27 -10.10 -18.81
CA GLY A 278 -4.63 -9.94 -19.36
C GLY A 278 -5.48 -11.22 -19.44
N GLY A 279 -5.03 -12.35 -18.89
CA GLY A 279 -5.88 -13.52 -18.69
C GLY A 279 -6.92 -13.28 -17.59
N ASP A 280 -8.14 -13.79 -17.78
CA ASP A 280 -9.21 -13.71 -16.79
C ASP A 280 -8.78 -14.43 -15.49
N VAL A 281 -8.73 -13.69 -14.39
CA VAL A 281 -8.52 -14.17 -13.00
C VAL A 281 -9.62 -13.63 -12.11
#